data_AF-A0A5P8W3Z3-F1
#
_entry.id   AF-A0A5P8W3Z3-F1
#
_cell.length_a   1.000
_cell.length_b   1.000
_cell.length_c   1.000
_cell.angle_alpha   90.00
_cell.angle_beta   90.00
_cell.angle_gamma   90.00
#
_symmetry.space_group_name_H-M   'P 1'
#
loop_
_entity.id
_entity.type
_entity.pdbx_description
1 polymer ?
#
loop_
_entity_poly.entity_id
_entity_poly.type
_entity_poly.pdbx_seq_one_letter_code
_entity_poly.pdbx_strand_id
1 'polypeptide(L)'
;MPCYGGWSAQQELWGYVADQILLLHHNNIEEQERMRSLMEQYRDIPMDLADASLVATAETLNQRRIFTLDRDFHIYRFRGNQSF
;
A
#
# COMPACT_ATOMS: atom_id res chain seq x y z
N MET A 1 16.10 -11.89 -25.20
CA MET A 1 15.90 -11.88 -23.73
C MET A 1 14.40 -11.87 -23.47
N PRO A 2 13.85 -12.70 -22.58
CA PRO A 2 12.44 -12.56 -22.21
C PRO A 2 12.29 -11.23 -21.47
N CYS A 3 11.33 -10.42 -21.91
CA CYS A 3 10.87 -9.26 -21.18
C CYS A 3 10.08 -9.76 -19.96
N TYR A 4 10.73 -9.82 -18.80
CA TYR A 4 10.02 -10.03 -17.54
C TYR A 4 9.16 -8.78 -17.26
N GLY A 5 7.84 -8.90 -17.39
CA GLY A 5 6.89 -7.81 -17.23
C GLY A 5 5.76 -7.79 -18.28
N GLY A 6 4.90 -6.78 -18.23
CA GLY A 6 3.79 -6.63 -19.16
C GLY A 6 2.61 -7.58 -18.90
N TRP A 7 1.77 -7.81 -19.91
CA TRP A 7 0.52 -8.56 -19.77
C TRP A 7 0.71 -9.98 -19.22
N SER A 8 1.76 -10.68 -19.62
CA SER A 8 2.03 -12.04 -19.14
C SER A 8 2.26 -12.10 -17.64
N ALA A 9 3.00 -11.14 -17.07
CA ALA A 9 3.19 -11.04 -15.62
C ALA A 9 1.88 -10.65 -14.91
N GLN A 10 1.04 -9.80 -15.52
CA GLN A 10 -0.29 -9.48 -14.97
C GLN A 10 -1.23 -10.70 -14.95
N GLN A 11 -1.16 -11.57 -15.96
CA GLN A 11 -1.92 -12.82 -15.98
C GLN A 11 -1.53 -13.76 -14.84
N GLU A 12 -0.24 -13.84 -14.48
CA GLU A 12 0.19 -14.61 -13.30
C GLU A 12 -0.39 -14.07 -11.99
N LEU A 13 -0.42 -12.73 -11.83
CA LEU A 13 -1.06 -12.11 -10.65
C LEU A 13 -2.54 -12.46 -10.55
N TRP A 14 -3.26 -12.51 -11.67
CA TRP A 14 -4.66 -12.96 -11.68
C TRP A 14 -4.82 -14.42 -11.28
N GLY A 15 -3.86 -15.28 -11.62
CA GLY A 15 -3.79 -16.65 -11.11
C GLY A 15 -3.69 -16.68 -9.58
N TYR A 16 -2.79 -15.88 -8.99
CA TYR A 16 -2.67 -15.79 -7.53
C TYR A 16 -3.92 -15.25 -6.84
N VAL A 17 -4.68 -14.36 -7.48
CA VAL A 17 -5.98 -13.92 -6.97
C VAL A 17 -7.00 -15.05 -6.99
N ALA A 18 -7.09 -15.79 -8.10
CA ALA A 18 -8.00 -16.93 -8.22
C ALA A 18 -7.70 -18.04 -7.20
N ASP A 19 -6.41 -18.28 -6.93
CA ASP A 19 -5.93 -19.26 -5.97
C ASP A 19 -5.91 -18.74 -4.52
N GLN A 20 -6.36 -17.50 -4.27
CA GLN A 20 -6.38 -16.83 -2.96
C GLN A 20 -4.99 -16.70 -2.29
N ILE A 21 -3.92 -16.75 -3.08
CA ILE A 21 -2.54 -16.47 -2.64
C ILE A 21 -2.33 -14.96 -2.52
N LEU A 22 -2.96 -14.18 -3.41
CA LEU A 22 -2.98 -12.72 -3.39
C LEU A 22 -4.40 -12.24 -3.08
N LEU A 23 -4.56 -11.49 -1.99
CA LEU A 23 -5.84 -10.91 -1.60
C LEU A 23 -5.90 -9.45 -2.04
N LEU A 24 -7.00 -9.08 -2.72
CA LEU A 24 -7.29 -7.69 -3.03
C LEU A 24 -7.99 -7.06 -1.84
N HIS A 25 -7.34 -6.05 -1.24
CA HIS A 25 -7.94 -5.26 -0.16
C HIS A 25 -8.79 -4.14 -0.76
N HIS A 26 -10.02 -4.01 -0.26
CA HIS A 26 -10.89 -2.88 -0.57
C HIS A 26 -10.97 -1.98 0.66
N ASN A 27 -10.55 -0.72 0.49
CA ASN A 27 -10.61 0.24 1.58
C ASN A 27 -12.06 0.54 2.00
N ASN A 28 -12.29 0.56 3.31
CA ASN A 28 -13.55 0.97 3.90
C ASN A 28 -13.58 2.50 4.15
N ILE A 29 -14.71 3.02 4.66
CA ILE A 29 -14.89 4.46 4.89
C ILE A 29 -13.88 5.00 5.93
N GLU A 30 -13.62 4.26 7.00
CA GLU A 30 -12.66 4.66 8.04
C GLU A 30 -11.23 4.76 7.48
N GLU A 31 -10.85 3.81 6.60
CA GLU A 31 -9.57 3.84 5.91
C GLU A 31 -9.49 5.03 4.94
N GLN A 32 -10.56 5.36 4.23
CA GLN A 32 -10.59 6.52 3.33
C GLN A 32 -10.48 7.85 4.09
N GLU A 33 -11.15 7.97 5.24
CA GLU A 33 -11.00 9.13 6.13
C GLU A 33 -9.57 9.22 6.66
N ARG A 34 -8.99 8.08 7.05
CA ARG A 34 -7.60 8.02 7.52
C ARG A 34 -6.61 8.40 6.41
N MET A 35 -6.83 7.94 5.19
CA MET A 35 -6.05 8.31 4.01
C MET A 35 -6.03 9.83 3.82
N ARG A 36 -7.19 10.47 3.89
CA ARG A 36 -7.30 11.93 3.80
C ARG A 36 -6.50 12.62 4.90
N SER A 37 -6.63 12.18 6.16
CA SER A 37 -5.86 12.75 7.27
C SER A 37 -4.35 12.56 7.11
N LEU A 38 -3.90 11.42 6.56
CA LEU A 38 -2.50 11.17 6.26
C LEU A 38 -1.98 12.12 5.18
N MET A 39 -2.73 12.32 4.10
CA MET A 39 -2.36 13.27 3.04
C MET A 39 -2.30 14.71 3.57
N GLU A 40 -3.19 15.09 4.50
CA GLU A 40 -3.13 16.40 5.16
C GLU A 40 -1.90 16.51 6.09
N GLN A 41 -1.56 15.43 6.82
CA GLN A 41 -0.40 15.36 7.72
C GLN A 41 0.93 15.45 6.96
N TYR A 42 1.03 14.75 5.83
CA TYR A 42 2.25 14.64 5.02
C TYR A 42 2.25 15.59 3.82
N ARG A 43 1.39 16.62 3.81
CA ARG A 43 1.21 17.57 2.72
C ARG A 43 2.48 18.26 2.19
N ASP A 44 3.54 18.33 3.01
CA ASP A 44 4.80 19.00 2.67
C ASP A 44 5.89 18.02 2.18
N ILE A 45 5.59 16.73 2.13
CA ILE A 45 6.46 15.67 1.58
C ILE A 45 5.67 14.88 0.51
N PRO A 46 6.30 14.05 -0.34
CA PRO A 46 5.52 13.19 -1.22
C PRO A 46 4.66 12.28 -0.36
N MET A 47 3.35 12.36 -0.54
CA MET A 47 2.38 11.32 -0.17
C MET A 47 1.21 11.49 -1.11
N ASP A 48 0.95 10.47 -1.92
CA ASP A 48 -0.19 10.44 -2.82
C ASP A 48 -1.30 9.53 -2.29
N LEU A 49 -2.36 9.38 -3.09
CA LEU A 49 -3.51 8.56 -2.73
C LEU A 49 -3.15 7.07 -2.59
N ALA A 50 -2.18 6.58 -3.38
CA ALA A 50 -1.75 5.19 -3.34
C ALA A 50 -0.95 4.92 -2.06
N ASP A 51 0.00 5.78 -1.71
CA ASP A 51 0.77 5.70 -0.48
C ASP A 51 -0.11 5.75 0.76
N ALA A 52 -1.02 6.73 0.79
CA ALA A 52 -1.98 6.87 1.89
C ALA A 52 -2.84 5.61 2.03
N SER A 53 -3.24 4.99 0.92
CA SER A 53 -4.04 3.75 0.95
C SER A 53 -3.27 2.58 1.59
N LEU A 54 -1.97 2.45 1.31
CA LEU A 54 -1.13 1.40 1.89
C LEU A 54 -0.89 1.64 3.39
N VAL A 55 -0.59 2.88 3.79
CA VAL A 55 -0.38 3.23 5.21
C VAL A 55 -1.67 3.03 6.01
N ALA A 56 -2.82 3.49 5.53
CA ALA A 56 -4.11 3.31 6.21
C ALA A 56 -4.48 1.81 6.32
N THR A 57 -4.31 1.04 5.25
CA THR A 57 -4.53 -0.41 5.25
C THR A 57 -3.62 -1.11 6.26
N ALA A 58 -2.33 -0.75 6.28
CA ALA A 58 -1.36 -1.30 7.22
C ALA A 58 -1.77 -1.02 8.68
N GLU A 59 -2.21 0.20 8.98
CA GLU A 59 -2.72 0.56 10.31
C GLU A 59 -3.95 -0.27 10.69
N THR A 60 -4.94 -0.39 9.81
CA THR A 60 -6.19 -1.13 10.03
C THR A 60 -5.94 -2.62 10.26
N LEU A 61 -5.11 -3.23 9.42
CA LEU A 61 -4.75 -4.66 9.51
C LEU A 61 -3.69 -4.93 10.59
N ASN A 62 -3.21 -3.89 11.29
CA ASN A 62 -2.11 -3.95 12.24
C ASN A 62 -0.86 -4.63 11.65
N GLN A 63 -0.57 -4.37 10.38
CA GLN A 63 0.50 -4.98 9.61
C GLN A 63 1.59 -3.97 9.33
N ARG A 64 2.69 -4.03 10.10
CA ARG A 64 3.79 -3.08 9.96
C ARG A 64 4.67 -3.31 8.73
N ARG A 65 4.67 -4.53 8.16
CA ARG A 65 5.56 -4.87 7.04
C ARG A 65 4.87 -4.55 5.72
N ILE A 66 5.46 -3.63 4.96
CA ILE A 66 5.06 -3.31 3.59
C ILE A 66 6.18 -3.72 2.65
N PHE A 67 5.85 -4.46 1.58
CA PHE A 67 6.79 -4.74 0.49
C PHE A 67 6.56 -3.70 -0.61
N THR A 68 7.51 -2.80 -0.79
CA THR A 68 7.46 -1.74 -1.80
C THR A 68 8.87 -1.44 -2.31
N LEU A 69 8.94 -0.90 -3.53
CA LEU A 69 10.16 -0.33 -4.10
C LEU A 69 10.20 1.20 -3.95
N ASP A 70 9.10 1.79 -3.51
CA ASP A 70 9.01 3.21 -3.23
C ASP A 70 9.83 3.53 -1.99
N ARG A 71 10.76 4.46 -2.15
CA ARG A 71 11.64 4.85 -1.05
C ARG A 71 10.85 5.63 -0.02
N ASP A 72 9.87 6.43 -0.39
CA ASP A 72 9.22 7.43 0.48
C ASP A 72 8.57 6.83 1.74
N PHE A 73 8.28 5.53 1.74
CA PHE A 73 7.86 4.75 2.91
C PHE A 73 8.82 4.80 4.11
N HIS A 74 10.10 5.17 3.92
CA HIS A 74 11.03 5.40 5.03
C HIS A 74 10.68 6.63 5.90
N ILE A 75 9.93 7.58 5.34
CA ILE A 75 9.51 8.81 6.04
C ILE A 75 8.21 8.58 6.79
N TYR A 76 7.31 7.77 6.22
CA TYR A 76 6.01 7.49 6.81
C TYR A 76 6.14 6.70 8.10
N ARG A 77 5.20 6.93 9.02
CA ARG A 77 5.22 6.34 10.36
C ARG A 77 3.98 5.49 10.58
N PHE A 78 4.22 4.27 11.07
CA PHE A 78 3.21 3.40 11.62
C PHE A 78 2.79 3.87 13.02
N ARG A 79 1.71 3.30 13.55
CA ARG A 79 1.14 3.61 14.88
C ARG A 79 2.24 3.73 15.95
N GLY A 80 2.12 4.75 16.80
CA GLY A 80 3.11 5.01 17.85
C GLY A 80 4.45 5.55 17.34
N ASN A 81 4.48 6.17 16.16
CA ASN A 81 5.67 6.76 15.54
C ASN A 81 6.76 5.74 15.16
N GLN A 82 6.35 4.49 14.88
CA GLN A 82 7.25 3.44 14.43
C GLN A 82 7.54 3.58 12.93
N SER A 83 8.71 3.17 12.44
CA SER A 83 8.94 3.04 11.00
C SER A 83 8.33 1.74 10.45
N PHE A 84 7.93 1.79 9.18
CA PHE A 84 7.59 0.61 8.38
C PHE A 84 8.82 -0.26 8.11
#